data_AF-A0A2K4FC73-F1
#
_entry.id   AF-A0A2K4FC73-F1
#
_cell.length_a   1.000
_cell.length_b   1.000
_cell.length_c   1.000
_cell.angle_alpha   90.00
_cell.angle_beta   90.00
_cell.angle_gamma   90.00
#
_symmetry.space_group_name_H-M   'P 1'
#
loop_
_entity.id
_entity.type
_entity.pdbx_description
1 polymer ?
#
loop_
_entity_poly.entity_id
_entity_poly.type
_entity_poly.pdbx_seq_one_letter_code
_entity_poly.pdbx_strand_id
1 'polypeptide(L)'
;MKNNRIKCMDSRASTAVKRKIENFKFMSQYSDFKNIKKNQWVIRNYNYTLNNFFATRNLSNEDDIVKDLRAIYDIKDKGAPSIAMSGASSEFKKDNNIDISLDINFNQNNIKISDSIGYHTEGVNEDDEYGINL
;
A
#
# COMPACT_ATOMS: atom_id res chain seq x y z
N MET A 1 -10.51 12.36 5.45
CA MET A 1 -10.44 11.37 6.56
C MET A 1 -10.42 12.14 7.87
N LYS A 2 -11.09 11.70 8.93
CA LYS A 2 -11.02 12.33 10.27
C LYS A 2 -11.10 11.26 11.34
N ASN A 3 -10.26 11.35 12.38
CA ASN A 3 -10.21 10.37 13.47
C ASN A 3 -10.12 8.91 12.99
N ASN A 4 -9.23 8.65 12.02
CA ASN A 4 -9.03 7.34 11.39
C ASN A 4 -10.29 6.74 10.73
N ARG A 5 -11.23 7.58 10.26
CA ARG A 5 -12.43 7.17 9.53
C ARG A 5 -12.53 7.89 8.18
N ILE A 6 -12.97 7.16 7.17
CA ILE A 6 -13.30 7.68 5.84
C ILE A 6 -14.81 7.90 5.78
N LYS A 7 -15.25 9.01 5.21
CA LYS A 7 -16.66 9.34 5.03
C LYS A 7 -16.91 9.67 3.56
N CYS A 8 -17.99 9.14 3.00
CA CYS A 8 -18.44 9.54 1.68
C CYS A 8 -19.08 10.95 1.74
N MET A 9 -18.55 11.88 0.96
CA MET A 9 -19.08 13.25 0.88
C MET A 9 -20.09 13.43 -0.26
N ASP A 10 -20.14 12.50 -1.23
CA ASP A 10 -21.13 12.56 -2.31
C ASP A 10 -22.51 12.13 -1.79
N SER A 11 -23.43 13.09 -1.79
CA SER A 11 -24.82 12.89 -1.34
C SER A 11 -25.59 11.89 -2.20
N ARG A 12 -25.25 11.79 -3.49
CA ARG A 12 -25.92 10.93 -4.50
C ARG A 12 -25.49 9.47 -4.41
N ALA A 13 -24.40 9.17 -3.69
CA ALA A 13 -23.94 7.81 -3.52
C ALA A 13 -24.99 6.95 -2.79
N SER A 14 -25.20 5.73 -3.28
CA SER A 14 -26.11 4.77 -2.65
C SER A 14 -25.61 4.36 -1.26
N THR A 15 -26.52 3.89 -0.40
CA THR A 15 -26.17 3.39 0.94
C THR A 15 -25.11 2.28 0.88
N ALA A 16 -25.18 1.41 -0.14
CA ALA A 16 -24.21 0.35 -0.33
C ALA A 16 -22.80 0.88 -0.64
N VAL A 17 -22.68 1.93 -1.46
CA VAL A 17 -21.40 2.57 -1.78
C VAL A 17 -20.85 3.30 -0.56
N LYS A 18 -21.69 4.05 0.16
CA LYS A 18 -21.29 4.75 1.39
C LYS A 18 -20.70 3.77 2.42
N ARG A 19 -21.37 2.63 2.64
CA ARG A 19 -20.89 1.58 3.54
C ARG A 19 -19.55 0.97 3.09
N LYS A 20 -19.33 0.77 1.79
CA LYS A 20 -18.04 0.29 1.27
C LYS A 20 -16.91 1.28 1.54
N ILE A 21 -17.17 2.58 1.34
CA ILE A 21 -16.20 3.65 1.61
C ILE A 21 -15.88 3.76 3.10
N GLU A 22 -16.90 3.71 3.96
CA GLU A 22 -16.73 3.86 5.41
C GLU A 22 -16.01 2.67 6.06
N ASN A 23 -16.16 1.46 5.50
CA ASN A 23 -15.49 0.26 5.96
C ASN A 23 -14.12 0.02 5.27
N PHE A 24 -13.74 0.87 4.32
CA PHE A 24 -12.47 0.72 3.61
C PHE A 24 -11.29 0.90 4.57
N LYS A 25 -10.27 0.05 4.41
CA LYS A 25 -8.98 0.15 5.08
C LYS A 25 -7.87 -0.01 4.05
N PHE A 26 -6.85 0.84 4.14
CA PHE A 26 -5.62 0.67 3.34
C PHE A 26 -4.87 -0.58 3.80
N MET A 27 -4.13 -1.22 2.90
CA MET A 27 -3.36 -2.44 3.22
C MET A 27 -2.35 -2.17 4.34
N SER A 28 -1.72 -1.01 4.28
CA SER A 28 -0.83 -0.47 5.31
C SER A 28 -1.45 -0.35 6.71
N GLN A 29 -2.79 -0.32 6.85
CA GLN A 29 -3.46 -0.17 8.15
C GLN A 29 -3.76 -1.50 8.86
N TYR A 30 -3.75 -2.64 8.16
CA TYR A 30 -4.04 -3.94 8.77
C TYR A 30 -2.94 -4.98 8.59
N SER A 31 -2.01 -4.75 7.66
CA SER A 31 -0.92 -5.70 7.41
C SER A 31 0.24 -5.51 8.38
N ASP A 32 0.61 -6.55 9.13
CA ASP A 32 1.83 -6.54 9.94
C ASP A 32 3.04 -6.99 9.12
N PHE A 33 3.71 -6.02 8.48
CA PHE A 33 4.96 -6.25 7.77
C PHE A 33 6.18 -6.35 8.70
N LYS A 34 6.05 -6.06 10.01
CA LYS A 34 7.19 -6.00 10.94
C LYS A 34 7.85 -7.37 11.13
N ASN A 35 7.11 -8.45 10.90
CA ASN A 35 7.61 -9.82 11.02
C ASN A 35 8.31 -10.33 9.76
N ILE A 36 8.37 -9.55 8.67
CA ILE A 36 9.08 -9.93 7.45
C ILE A 36 10.57 -9.65 7.60
N LYS A 37 11.37 -10.69 7.82
CA LYS A 37 12.82 -10.59 7.93
C LYS A 37 13.46 -10.39 6.55
N LYS A 38 14.58 -9.65 6.52
CA LYS A 38 15.36 -9.36 5.28
C LYS A 38 15.72 -10.62 4.48
N ASN A 39 15.99 -11.74 5.15
CA ASN A 39 16.36 -13.01 4.53
C ASN A 39 15.20 -13.76 3.87
N GLN A 40 13.94 -13.34 4.09
CA GLN A 40 12.76 -13.95 3.49
C GLN A 40 12.44 -13.37 2.09
N TRP A 41 13.17 -12.35 1.64
CA TRP A 41 13.07 -11.79 0.28
C TRP A 41 13.95 -12.59 -0.70
N VAL A 42 13.35 -13.01 -1.81
CA VAL A 42 13.94 -13.87 -2.83
C VAL A 42 14.75 -13.04 -3.84
N ILE A 43 14.14 -11.99 -4.39
CA ILE A 43 14.82 -11.06 -5.29
C ILE A 43 15.05 -9.76 -4.53
N ARG A 44 16.24 -9.18 -4.65
CA ARG A 44 16.59 -7.87 -4.11
C ARG A 44 17.51 -7.17 -5.10
N ASN A 45 16.96 -6.23 -5.85
CA ASN A 45 17.69 -5.46 -6.84
C ASN A 45 17.72 -3.99 -6.42
N TYR A 46 18.86 -3.35 -6.63
CA TYR A 46 19.01 -1.91 -6.53
C TYR A 46 19.66 -1.41 -7.82
N ASN A 47 18.99 -0.52 -8.53
CA ASN A 47 19.54 0.14 -9.72
C ASN A 47 20.13 1.49 -9.30
N TYR A 48 21.46 1.57 -9.31
CA TYR A 48 22.19 2.80 -8.96
C TYR A 48 22.02 3.92 -9.99
N THR A 49 21.74 3.60 -11.25
CA THR A 49 21.54 4.62 -12.30
C THR A 49 20.18 5.29 -12.16
N LEU A 50 19.14 4.51 -11.86
CA LEU A 50 17.76 5.01 -11.72
C LEU A 50 17.37 5.34 -10.28
N ASN A 51 18.25 5.06 -9.30
CA ASN A 51 17.95 5.12 -7.87
C ASN A 51 16.58 4.51 -7.56
N ASN A 52 16.42 3.25 -7.91
CA ASN A 52 15.24 2.47 -7.54
C ASN A 52 15.62 1.11 -6.96
N PHE A 53 14.70 0.55 -6.17
CA PHE A 53 14.83 -0.80 -5.64
C PHE A 53 13.59 -1.62 -5.95
N PHE A 54 13.80 -2.93 -5.94
CA PHE A 54 12.75 -3.91 -6.10
C PHE A 54 13.08 -5.15 -5.28
N ALA A 55 12.09 -5.69 -4.58
CA ALA A 55 12.21 -6.95 -3.88
C ALA A 55 10.94 -7.80 -4.01
N THR A 56 11.09 -9.12 -4.08
CA THR A 56 9.95 -10.05 -4.08
C THR A 56 10.07 -11.12 -3.03
N ARG A 57 8.93 -11.62 -2.58
CA ARG A 57 8.81 -12.74 -1.66
C ARG A 57 7.58 -13.57 -2.02
N ASN A 58 7.71 -14.89 -1.96
CA ASN A 58 6.55 -15.78 -1.98
C ASN A 58 5.86 -15.74 -0.61
N LEU A 59 4.55 -15.62 -0.61
CA LEU A 59 3.73 -15.69 0.60
C LEU A 59 3.18 -17.11 0.76
N SER A 60 2.86 -17.47 2.00
CA SER A 60 2.09 -18.65 2.33
C SER A 60 0.60 -18.30 2.41
N ASN A 61 -0.26 -19.28 2.14
CA ASN A 61 -1.69 -19.17 2.46
C ASN A 61 -1.95 -18.97 3.96
N GLU A 62 -0.97 -19.29 4.80
CA GLU A 62 -1.05 -19.12 6.25
C GLU A 62 -0.61 -17.74 6.74
N ASP A 63 0.02 -16.91 5.90
CA ASP A 63 0.42 -15.56 6.27
C ASP A 63 -0.85 -14.71 6.55
N ASP A 64 -0.84 -13.95 7.65
CA ASP A 64 -2.02 -13.19 8.11
C ASP A 64 -2.54 -12.22 7.04
N ILE A 65 -1.63 -11.53 6.34
CA ILE A 65 -1.97 -10.65 5.22
C ILE A 65 -2.76 -11.37 4.11
N VAL A 66 -2.45 -12.64 3.83
CA VAL A 66 -3.16 -13.41 2.80
C VAL A 66 -4.56 -13.80 3.27
N LYS A 67 -4.71 -14.16 4.55
CA LYS A 67 -6.00 -14.45 5.18
C LYS A 67 -6.90 -13.21 5.19
N ASP A 68 -6.36 -12.06 5.58
CA ASP A 68 -7.08 -10.80 5.63
C ASP A 68 -7.56 -10.35 4.25
N LEU A 69 -6.68 -10.40 3.24
CA LEU A 69 -7.05 -10.02 1.87
C LEU A 69 -8.14 -10.91 1.28
N ARG A 70 -8.08 -12.23 1.53
CA ARG A 70 -9.14 -13.15 1.10
C ARG A 70 -10.48 -12.85 1.78
N ALA A 71 -10.47 -12.53 3.07
CA ALA A 71 -11.69 -12.20 3.81
C ALA A 71 -12.30 -10.86 3.35
N ILE A 72 -11.46 -9.83 3.14
CA ILE A 72 -11.91 -8.48 2.76
C ILE A 72 -12.44 -8.43 1.32
N TYR A 73 -11.72 -9.07 0.38
CA TYR A 73 -12.00 -8.97 -1.05
C TYR A 73 -12.69 -10.20 -1.65
N ASP A 74 -13.05 -11.19 -0.84
CA ASP A 74 -13.69 -12.45 -1.25
C ASP A 74 -12.92 -13.20 -2.38
N ILE A 75 -11.58 -13.18 -2.29
CA ILE A 75 -10.69 -13.76 -3.30
C ILE A 75 -10.82 -15.29 -3.27
N LYS A 76 -11.36 -15.87 -4.34
CA LYS A 76 -11.57 -17.34 -4.46
C LYS A 76 -10.32 -18.11 -4.87
N ASP A 77 -9.27 -17.42 -5.31
CA ASP A 77 -7.99 -18.05 -5.65
C ASP A 77 -7.36 -18.69 -4.41
N LYS A 78 -7.10 -20.00 -4.50
CA LYS A 78 -6.51 -20.82 -3.44
C LYS A 78 -4.98 -20.92 -3.56
N GLY A 79 -4.42 -20.48 -4.69
CA GLY A 79 -2.98 -20.40 -4.93
C GLY A 79 -2.30 -19.46 -3.94
N ALA A 80 -1.10 -19.83 -3.53
CA ALA A 80 -0.26 -18.97 -2.71
C ALA A 80 0.19 -17.74 -3.51
N PRO A 81 -0.03 -16.51 -3.01
CA PRO A 81 0.35 -15.31 -3.72
C PRO A 81 1.85 -14.99 -3.56
N SER A 82 2.31 -13.99 -4.31
CA SER A 82 3.60 -13.35 -4.08
C SER A 82 3.41 -11.88 -3.74
N ILE A 83 4.34 -11.31 -2.98
CA ILE A 83 4.42 -9.87 -2.73
C ILE A 83 5.67 -9.31 -3.40
N ALA A 84 5.50 -8.17 -4.08
CA ALA A 84 6.56 -7.34 -4.58
C ALA A 84 6.56 -5.99 -3.85
N MET A 85 7.73 -5.50 -3.49
CA MET A 85 7.96 -4.19 -2.92
C MET A 85 8.87 -3.43 -3.87
N SER A 86 8.48 -2.22 -4.26
CA SER A 86 9.29 -1.34 -5.10
C SER A 86 9.33 0.06 -4.52
N GLY A 87 10.36 0.80 -4.87
CA GLY A 87 10.45 2.21 -4.52
C GLY A 87 11.50 2.92 -5.36
N ALA A 88 11.33 4.23 -5.45
CA ALA A 88 12.25 5.13 -6.15
C ALA A 88 12.48 6.36 -5.27
N SER A 89 13.67 6.95 -5.40
CA SER A 89 14.03 8.21 -4.73
C SER A 89 15.11 8.88 -5.55
N SER A 90 15.17 10.22 -5.52
CA SER A 90 16.24 10.93 -6.23
C SER A 90 17.62 10.61 -5.61
N GLU A 91 17.67 10.45 -4.29
CA GLU A 91 18.82 9.95 -3.52
C GLU A 91 18.35 9.25 -2.21
N PHE A 92 18.26 7.92 -2.15
CA PHE A 92 17.77 7.20 -0.94
C PHE A 92 18.51 7.49 0.39
N LYS A 93 19.69 8.12 0.35
CA LYS A 93 20.48 8.47 1.54
C LYS A 93 20.39 9.95 1.95
N LYS A 94 19.82 10.80 1.10
CA LYS A 94 19.85 12.27 1.27
C LYS A 94 18.49 12.92 1.00
N ASP A 95 17.72 12.33 0.10
CA ASP A 95 16.35 12.72 -0.15
C ASP A 95 15.48 12.23 1.01
N ASN A 96 14.78 13.15 1.64
CA ASN A 96 13.78 12.82 2.63
C ASN A 96 12.53 12.25 1.96
N ASN A 97 12.38 12.41 0.64
CA ASN A 97 11.24 11.90 -0.10
C ASN A 97 11.39 10.41 -0.39
N ILE A 98 10.32 9.66 -0.12
CA ILE A 98 10.29 8.22 -0.32
C ILE A 98 8.95 7.77 -0.87
N ASP A 99 9.01 7.09 -2.02
CA ASP A 99 7.87 6.38 -2.60
C ASP A 99 8.08 4.88 -2.46
N ILE A 100 7.13 4.21 -1.79
CA ILE A 100 7.10 2.75 -1.67
C ILE A 100 5.77 2.24 -2.20
N SER A 101 5.83 1.23 -3.05
CA SER A 101 4.67 0.47 -3.53
C SER A 101 4.79 -0.99 -3.11
N LEU A 102 3.64 -1.57 -2.77
CA LEU A 102 3.47 -2.98 -2.42
C LEU A 102 2.42 -3.60 -3.34
N ASP A 103 2.79 -4.69 -3.98
CA ASP A 103 1.99 -5.40 -4.96
C ASP A 103 1.86 -6.88 -4.59
N ILE A 104 0.64 -7.32 -4.29
CA ILE A 104 0.34 -8.74 -4.02
C ILE A 104 -0.36 -9.34 -5.23
N ASN A 105 0.24 -10.39 -5.78
CA ASN A 105 -0.20 -11.05 -7.01
C ASN A 105 -0.70 -12.46 -6.71
N PHE A 106 -1.93 -12.75 -7.12
CA PHE A 106 -2.57 -14.07 -7.02
C PHE A 106 -2.61 -14.72 -8.42
N ASN A 107 -2.04 -15.93 -8.52
CA ASN A 107 -1.60 -16.51 -9.79
C ASN A 107 -2.71 -17.07 -10.69
N GLN A 108 -3.84 -17.54 -10.15
CA GLN A 108 -4.83 -18.26 -10.97
C GLN A 108 -5.80 -17.34 -11.71
N ASN A 109 -5.93 -16.07 -11.29
CA ASN A 109 -6.96 -15.16 -11.79
C ASN A 109 -6.44 -13.78 -12.22
N ASN A 110 -5.12 -13.58 -12.36
CA ASN A 110 -4.53 -12.25 -12.60
C ASN A 110 -5.02 -11.19 -11.60
N ILE A 111 -5.29 -11.59 -10.36
CA ILE A 111 -5.75 -10.67 -9.33
C ILE A 111 -4.51 -10.02 -8.72
N LYS A 112 -4.48 -8.70 -8.76
CA LYS A 112 -3.44 -7.88 -8.14
C LYS A 112 -4.07 -6.93 -7.14
N ILE A 113 -3.47 -6.85 -5.96
CA ILE A 113 -3.80 -5.84 -4.95
C ILE A 113 -2.56 -4.97 -4.76
N SER A 114 -2.73 -3.66 -4.90
CA SER A 114 -1.65 -2.69 -4.82
C SER A 114 -1.97 -1.64 -3.77
N ASP A 115 -0.96 -1.25 -2.99
CA ASP A 115 -1.00 -0.09 -2.08
C ASP A 115 0.33 0.66 -2.19
N SER A 116 0.30 1.97 -2.00
CA SER A 116 1.52 2.79 -2.02
C SER A 116 1.48 3.88 -0.97
N ILE A 117 2.66 4.20 -0.44
CA ILE A 117 2.86 5.29 0.49
C ILE A 117 4.01 6.14 -0.04
N GLY A 118 3.71 7.41 -0.26
CA GLY A 118 4.67 8.46 -0.55
C GLY A 118 4.84 9.35 0.67
N TYR A 119 6.07 9.73 0.98
CA TYR A 119 6.35 10.88 1.83
C TYR A 119 7.14 11.87 1.00
N HIS A 120 6.61 13.09 0.92
CA HIS A 120 7.23 14.19 0.21
C HIS A 120 7.36 15.37 1.17
N THR A 121 8.56 15.89 1.28
CA THR A 121 8.84 17.22 1.82
C THR A 121 8.38 18.22 0.78
N GLU A 122 7.10 18.58 0.82
CA GLU A 122 6.68 19.81 0.16
C GLU A 122 7.39 20.96 0.86
N GLY A 123 8.05 21.83 0.08
CA GLY A 123 8.44 23.13 0.59
C GLY A 123 7.19 23.78 1.13
N VAL A 124 7.19 24.12 2.43
CA VAL A 124 6.22 25.06 2.97
C VAL A 124 6.49 26.37 2.22
N ASN A 125 5.81 26.59 1.11
CA ASN A 125 5.65 27.93 0.59
C ASN A 125 4.68 28.60 1.56
N GLU A 126 5.18 29.59 2.29
CA GLU A 126 4.42 30.42 3.23
C GLU A 126 3.30 31.27 2.58
N ASP A 127 2.84 30.92 1.37
CA ASP A 127 1.91 31.74 0.58
C ASP A 127 0.55 31.08 0.28
N ASP A 128 0.25 29.89 0.82
CA ASP A 128 -1.12 29.35 0.76
C ASP A 128 -1.97 29.90 1.93
N GLU A 129 -2.22 31.20 1.84
CA GLU A 129 -3.27 31.93 2.54
C GLU A 129 -4.66 31.50 2.04
N TYR A 130 -5.00 30.22 2.14
CA TYR A 130 -6.39 29.77 2.16
C TYR A 130 -6.58 28.67 3.20
N GLY A 131 -6.90 29.14 4.39
CA GLY A 131 -7.12 28.33 5.56
C GLY A 131 -8.15 27.22 5.37
N ILE A 132 -7.83 26.08 5.96
CA ILE A 132 -8.85 25.19 6.54
C ILE A 132 -8.46 25.01 8.00
N ASN A 133 -9.03 25.86 8.86
CA ASN A 133 -9.01 25.61 10.30
C ASN A 133 -9.65 24.24 10.56
N LEU A 134 -8.90 23.35 11.22
CA LEU A 134 -9.44 22.20 11.94
C LEU A 134 -9.27 22.40 13.44
#